data_AF-A0A3Q9HP64-F1
#
_entry.id   AF-A0A3Q9HP64-F1
#
_cell.length_a   1.000
_cell.length_b   1.000
_cell.length_c   1.000
_cell.angle_alpha   90.00
_cell.angle_beta   90.00
_cell.angle_gamma   90.00
#
_symmetry.space_group_name_H-M   'P 1'
#
loop_
_entity.id
_entity.type
_entity.pdbx_description
1 polymer ?
#
loop_
_entity_poly.entity_id
_entity_poly.type
_entity_poly.pdbx_seq_one_letter_code
_entity_poly.pdbx_strand_id
1 'polypeptide(L)'
;MGSNVPAVESNILPPNLEESIKNQKLQNKALMRLMRELLEEGVDYGKVKGVKRPFLHQPGAQQLGLVFKLAPKFIKIDSIFDFEREPVFMSYEFKCELYHRETGMFLGDGVGAANNYEKKYRYLKDGTEVRDPLDKQNTIMKMAKKRAFVDAVLNVTGASRLFATEDDLEEFFTDIGTDPGKIKMPFGKHKGKRLEELDTDYLQWVIGKADKEELREAAKAVLERRLREEETTKQSDQGKITEETLSNLRSCINSTDEKIRTESRKIAQVWLIEHGFTSLTDIRNLTEEQGKELCQMILETFSTDDNKQGE
;
A
#
# COMPACT_ATOMS: atom_id res chain seq x y z
N MET A 1 -44.65 19.09 -11.86
CA MET A 1 -44.14 20.15 -12.75
C MET A 1 -42.63 20.04 -12.75
N GLY A 2 -42.05 19.41 -13.77
CA GLY A 2 -40.60 19.25 -13.89
C GLY A 2 -39.98 20.54 -14.40
N SER A 3 -39.18 21.20 -13.56
CA SER A 3 -38.40 22.37 -13.94
C SER A 3 -37.27 21.95 -14.87
N ASN A 4 -37.45 22.18 -16.16
CA ASN A 4 -36.43 22.02 -17.19
C ASN A 4 -35.46 23.19 -17.10
N VAL A 5 -34.30 23.00 -16.46
CA VAL A 5 -33.22 24.00 -16.45
C VAL A 5 -32.46 23.86 -17.77
N PRO A 6 -32.40 24.90 -18.62
CA PRO A 6 -31.69 24.81 -19.89
C PRO A 6 -30.19 24.66 -19.63
N ALA A 7 -29.59 23.59 -20.16
CA ALA A 7 -28.15 23.41 -20.17
C ALA A 7 -27.54 24.46 -21.09
N VAL A 8 -27.01 25.54 -20.49
CA VAL A 8 -26.16 26.49 -21.20
C VAL A 8 -24.84 25.76 -21.48
N GLU A 9 -24.53 25.50 -22.75
CA GLU A 9 -23.19 25.10 -23.17
C GLU A 9 -22.22 26.27 -22.93
N SER A 10 -21.83 26.47 -21.67
CA SER A 10 -20.73 27.34 -21.33
C SER A 10 -19.44 26.64 -21.76
N ASN A 11 -18.71 27.23 -22.70
CA ASN A 11 -17.36 26.76 -23.03
C ASN A 11 -16.52 26.85 -21.74
N ILE A 12 -16.24 25.69 -21.13
CA ILE A 12 -15.68 25.58 -19.77
C ILE A 12 -14.23 26.09 -19.75
N LEU A 13 -13.57 26.11 -20.92
CA LEU A 13 -12.21 26.57 -21.05
C LEU A 13 -12.12 28.10 -21.10
N PRO A 14 -11.13 28.70 -20.41
CA PRO A 14 -10.95 30.14 -20.43
C PRO A 14 -10.65 30.63 -21.86
N PRO A 15 -11.19 31.78 -22.28
CA PRO A 15 -10.82 32.40 -23.54
C PRO A 15 -9.32 32.75 -23.52
N ASN A 16 -8.64 32.55 -24.65
CA ASN A 16 -7.20 32.77 -24.80
C ASN A 16 -6.34 31.97 -23.80
N LEU A 17 -6.27 30.65 -24.00
CA LEU A 17 -5.58 29.72 -23.12
C LEU A 17 -4.08 30.03 -22.94
N GLU A 18 -3.39 30.47 -23.99
CA GLU A 18 -1.95 30.78 -23.92
C GLU A 18 -1.65 31.96 -23.00
N GLU A 19 -2.46 33.03 -23.09
CA GLU A 19 -2.34 34.20 -22.22
C GLU A 19 -2.66 33.84 -20.76
N SER A 20 -3.69 33.03 -20.55
CA SER A 20 -4.04 32.49 -19.23
C SER A 20 -2.88 31.69 -18.61
N ILE A 21 -2.21 30.84 -19.40
CA ILE A 21 -1.02 30.09 -18.95
C ILE A 21 0.12 31.04 -18.56
N LYS A 22 0.38 32.08 -19.37
CA LYS A 22 1.44 33.06 -19.10
C LYS A 22 1.16 33.83 -17.80
N ASN A 23 -0.08 34.27 -17.60
CA ASN A 23 -0.50 34.98 -16.40
C ASN A 23 -0.41 34.08 -15.16
N GLN A 24 -0.85 32.82 -15.26
CA GLN A 24 -0.74 31.86 -14.16
C GLN A 24 0.72 31.59 -13.77
N LYS A 25 1.62 31.47 -14.75
CA LYS A 25 3.07 31.30 -14.48
C LYS A 25 3.64 32.50 -13.75
N LEU A 26 3.26 33.72 -14.14
CA LEU A 26 3.73 34.94 -13.49
C LEU A 26 3.19 35.05 -12.05
N GLN A 27 1.90 34.76 -11.85
CA GLN A 27 1.28 34.71 -10.53
C GLN A 27 1.96 33.68 -9.62
N ASN A 28 2.20 32.46 -10.10
CA ASN A 28 2.91 31.43 -9.36
C ASN A 28 4.33 31.88 -8.96
N LYS A 29 5.05 32.57 -9.86
CA LYS A 29 6.38 33.10 -9.56
C LYS A 29 6.34 34.20 -8.49
N ALA A 30 5.34 35.09 -8.56
CA ALA A 30 5.12 36.14 -7.57
C ALA A 30 4.75 35.54 -6.20
N LEU A 31 3.85 34.55 -6.17
CA LEU A 31 3.47 33.82 -4.97
C LEU A 31 4.69 33.12 -4.33
N MET A 32 5.50 32.40 -5.11
CA MET A 32 6.72 31.77 -4.61
C MET A 32 7.74 32.77 -4.04
N ARG A 33 7.77 33.99 -4.58
CA ARG A 33 8.62 35.06 -4.07
C ARG A 33 8.07 35.59 -2.74
N LEU A 34 6.79 35.92 -2.71
CA LEU A 34 6.07 36.37 -1.52
C LEU A 34 6.27 35.40 -0.35
N MET A 35 6.08 34.11 -0.59
CA MET A 35 6.21 33.09 0.45
C MET A 35 7.63 32.96 0.99
N ARG A 36 8.66 33.09 0.15
CA ARG A 36 10.07 33.09 0.60
C ARG A 36 10.44 34.32 1.41
N GLU A 37 9.84 35.47 1.11
CA GLU A 37 10.15 36.73 1.78
C GLU A 37 9.36 36.89 3.09
N LEU A 38 8.16 36.29 3.18
CA LEU A 38 7.27 36.45 4.33
C LEU A 38 7.30 35.32 5.35
N LEU A 39 7.60 34.09 4.94
CA LEU A 39 7.47 32.92 5.82
C LEU A 39 8.83 32.45 6.31
N GLU A 40 8.93 32.18 7.61
CA GLU A 40 10.13 31.68 8.27
C GLU A 40 10.09 30.16 8.49
N GLU A 41 11.13 29.46 8.04
CA GLU A 41 11.29 28.01 8.27
C GLU A 41 11.45 27.72 9.77
N GLY A 42 10.68 26.75 10.27
CA GLY A 42 10.62 26.37 11.69
C GLY A 42 9.48 27.04 12.47
N VAL A 43 9.03 28.22 12.03
CA VAL A 43 7.92 28.95 12.65
C VAL A 43 6.66 28.80 11.80
N ASP A 44 6.70 29.33 10.58
CA ASP A 44 5.56 29.41 9.68
C ASP A 44 5.35 28.14 8.88
N TYR A 45 6.42 27.40 8.61
CA TYR A 45 6.37 26.10 7.96
C TYR A 45 7.51 25.18 8.42
N GLY A 46 7.38 23.87 8.26
CA GLY A 46 8.38 22.90 8.69
C GLY A 46 8.47 21.68 7.79
N LYS A 47 9.65 21.04 7.73
CA LYS A 47 9.85 19.81 6.96
C LYS A 47 9.81 18.60 7.88
N VAL A 48 9.05 17.59 7.47
CA VAL A 48 9.08 16.26 8.10
C VAL A 48 10.05 15.37 7.32
N LYS A 49 10.88 14.62 8.04
CA LYS A 49 11.87 13.73 7.42
C LYS A 49 11.19 12.71 6.52
N GLY A 50 11.48 12.77 5.23
CA GLY A 50 10.98 11.85 4.22
C GLY A 50 9.78 12.36 3.41
N VAL A 51 9.16 13.46 3.82
CA VAL A 51 8.16 14.17 3.00
C VAL A 51 8.88 15.20 2.12
N LYS A 52 8.53 15.24 0.82
CA LYS A 52 9.20 16.10 -0.17
C LYS A 52 8.94 17.59 0.06
N ARG A 53 7.74 17.95 0.52
CA ARG A 53 7.28 19.34 0.69
C ARG A 53 7.12 19.67 2.19
N PRO A 54 7.38 20.92 2.60
CA PRO A 54 7.14 21.35 3.98
C PRO A 54 5.63 21.43 4.29
N PHE A 55 5.26 21.36 5.56
CA PHE A 55 3.91 21.62 6.06
C PHE A 55 3.76 23.08 6.42
N LEU A 56 2.64 23.68 6.03
CA LEU A 56 2.28 25.03 6.48
C LEU A 56 1.75 24.96 7.92
N HIS A 57 2.36 25.72 8.81
CA HIS A 57 1.88 25.86 10.18
C HIS A 57 0.85 27.00 10.28
N GLN A 58 0.12 27.03 11.40
CA GLN A 58 -0.88 28.07 11.64
C GLN A 58 -0.31 29.50 11.57
N PRO A 59 0.88 29.83 12.11
CA PRO A 59 1.47 31.16 11.95
C PRO A 59 1.62 31.55 10.47
N GLY A 60 2.10 30.64 9.63
CA GLY A 60 2.25 30.89 8.20
C GLY A 60 0.91 31.09 7.49
N ALA A 61 -0.10 30.27 7.81
CA ALA A 61 -1.45 30.46 7.27
C ALA A 61 -2.07 31.81 7.70
N GLN A 62 -1.78 32.29 8.91
CA GLN A 62 -2.22 33.60 9.38
C GLN A 62 -1.51 34.74 8.64
N GLN A 63 -0.20 34.63 8.40
CA GLN A 63 0.55 35.60 7.60
C GLN A 63 0.00 35.72 6.19
N LEU A 64 -0.26 34.58 5.53
CA LEU A 64 -0.91 34.57 4.22
C LEU A 64 -2.31 35.19 4.30
N GLY A 65 -3.09 34.85 5.33
CA GLY A 65 -4.39 35.47 5.56
C GLY A 65 -4.33 37.00 5.62
N LEU A 66 -3.33 37.57 6.27
CA LEU A 66 -3.14 39.03 6.34
C LEU A 66 -2.82 39.63 4.96
N VAL A 67 -1.90 39.01 4.22
CA VAL A 67 -1.45 39.51 2.91
C VAL A 67 -2.56 39.49 1.87
N PHE A 68 -3.32 38.40 1.83
CA PHE A 68 -4.45 38.24 0.92
C PHE A 68 -5.75 38.88 1.46
N LYS A 69 -5.66 39.60 2.59
CA LYS A 69 -6.79 40.26 3.27
C LYS A 69 -7.97 39.31 3.46
N LEU A 70 -7.70 38.11 3.95
CA LEU A 70 -8.71 37.08 4.16
C LEU A 70 -9.43 37.27 5.50
N ALA A 71 -10.73 37.08 5.49
CA ALA A 71 -11.60 37.07 6.66
C ALA A 71 -12.18 35.66 6.82
N PRO A 72 -11.67 34.85 7.77
CA PRO A 72 -12.17 33.50 7.99
C PRO A 72 -13.50 33.51 8.76
N LYS A 73 -14.45 32.70 8.28
CA LYS A 73 -15.72 32.41 8.93
C LYS A 73 -15.81 30.90 9.16
N PHE A 74 -15.88 30.51 10.43
CA PHE A 74 -15.95 29.10 10.81
C PHE A 74 -17.41 28.65 10.95
N ILE A 75 -17.75 27.56 10.28
CA ILE A 75 -19.04 26.89 10.34
C ILE A 75 -18.79 25.50 10.92
N LYS A 76 -19.49 25.16 11.99
CA LYS A 76 -19.45 23.80 12.54
C LYS A 76 -20.28 22.90 11.61
N ILE A 77 -19.65 21.90 11.02
CA ILE A 77 -20.34 20.92 10.16
C ILE A 77 -20.97 19.86 11.06
N ASP A 78 -20.15 19.22 11.89
CA ASP A 78 -20.58 18.10 12.73
C ASP A 78 -19.88 18.08 14.09
N SER A 79 -20.50 17.41 15.05
CA SER A 79 -19.83 16.96 16.28
C SER A 79 -20.43 15.66 16.77
N ILE A 80 -19.56 14.67 16.94
CA ILE A 80 -19.94 13.34 17.40
C ILE A 80 -19.44 13.18 18.83
N PHE A 81 -20.33 12.74 19.71
CA PHE A 81 -20.00 12.32 21.07
C PHE A 81 -20.54 10.92 21.29
N ASP A 82 -19.66 9.99 21.61
CA ASP A 82 -20.02 8.63 21.97
C ASP A 82 -19.57 8.40 23.42
N PHE A 83 -20.54 8.58 24.32
CA PHE A 83 -20.40 8.43 25.76
C PHE A 83 -20.42 6.96 26.21
N GLU A 84 -20.73 6.01 25.31
CA GLU A 84 -20.76 4.59 25.62
C GLU A 84 -19.36 3.96 25.53
N ARG A 85 -18.41 4.63 24.85
CA ARG A 85 -17.01 4.21 24.79
C ARG A 85 -16.21 4.60 26.03
N GLU A 86 -15.24 3.77 26.36
CA GLU A 86 -14.23 4.07 27.38
C GLU A 86 -12.82 3.99 26.76
N PRO A 87 -12.09 5.12 26.64
CA PRO A 87 -12.51 6.47 27.02
C PRO A 87 -13.51 7.08 26.01
N VAL A 88 -14.35 8.01 26.49
CA VAL A 88 -15.40 8.70 25.69
C VAL A 88 -14.83 9.22 24.39
N PHE A 89 -15.54 9.00 23.28
CA PHE A 89 -15.11 9.48 21.98
C PHE A 89 -15.76 10.82 21.64
N MET A 90 -14.96 11.74 21.10
CA MET A 90 -15.35 13.06 20.64
C MET A 90 -14.68 13.38 19.32
N SER A 91 -15.48 13.80 18.34
CA SER A 91 -15.00 14.30 17.06
C SER A 91 -15.66 15.63 16.72
N TYR A 92 -14.90 16.53 16.11
CA TYR A 92 -15.40 17.80 15.60
C TYR A 92 -14.99 17.97 14.15
N GLU A 93 -15.94 18.45 13.34
CA GLU A 93 -15.70 18.85 11.96
C GLU A 93 -16.11 20.30 11.74
N PHE A 94 -15.21 21.07 11.14
CA PHE A 94 -15.44 22.48 10.83
C PHE A 94 -15.12 22.78 9.37
N LYS A 95 -15.94 23.65 8.79
CA LYS A 95 -15.67 24.35 7.54
C LYS A 95 -15.16 25.75 7.84
N CYS A 96 -14.12 26.18 7.14
CA CYS A 96 -13.65 27.56 7.15
C CYS A 96 -13.93 28.18 5.79
N GLU A 97 -14.81 29.15 5.72
CA GLU A 97 -15.03 29.98 4.54
C GLU A 97 -14.15 31.22 4.61
N LEU A 98 -13.48 31.56 3.51
CA LEU A 98 -12.63 32.72 3.41
C LEU A 98 -13.27 33.77 2.50
N TYR A 99 -13.41 34.97 3.04
CA TYR A 99 -13.93 36.13 2.34
C TYR A 99 -12.81 37.17 2.18
N HIS A 100 -12.83 37.92 1.09
CA HIS A 100 -11.98 39.09 0.98
C HIS A 100 -12.52 40.19 1.92
N ARG A 101 -11.67 40.65 2.86
CA ARG A 101 -12.07 41.49 4.00
C ARG A 101 -12.71 42.82 3.59
N GLU A 102 -12.30 43.40 2.46
CA GLU A 102 -12.79 44.70 2.01
C GLU A 102 -14.01 44.58 1.10
N THR A 103 -14.04 43.58 0.22
CA THR A 103 -15.12 43.45 -0.78
C THR A 103 -16.23 42.53 -0.33
N GLY A 104 -16.03 41.72 0.72
CA GLY A 104 -16.96 40.69 1.15
C GLY A 104 -17.10 39.52 0.16
N MET A 105 -16.26 39.46 -0.87
CA MET A 105 -16.32 38.42 -1.89
C MET A 105 -15.88 37.08 -1.30
N PHE A 106 -16.67 36.03 -1.52
CA PHE A 106 -16.27 34.66 -1.20
C PHE A 106 -15.11 34.23 -2.10
N LEU A 107 -14.02 33.74 -1.49
CA LEU A 107 -12.82 33.32 -2.21
C LEU A 107 -12.66 31.80 -2.26
N GLY A 108 -13.20 31.10 -1.27
CA GLY A 108 -13.10 29.64 -1.17
C GLY A 108 -13.27 29.16 0.26
N ASP A 109 -13.18 27.86 0.43
CA ASP A 109 -13.33 27.20 1.72
C ASP A 109 -12.32 26.06 1.91
N GLY A 110 -12.32 25.52 3.12
CA GLY A 110 -11.56 24.34 3.50
C GLY A 110 -12.20 23.67 4.70
N VAL A 111 -11.89 22.39 4.88
CA VAL A 111 -12.50 21.54 5.90
C VAL A 111 -11.43 21.00 6.82
N GLY A 112 -11.77 20.81 8.09
CA GLY A 112 -10.85 20.25 9.06
C GLY A 112 -11.60 19.50 10.15
N ALA A 113 -11.11 18.31 10.45
CA ALA A 113 -11.61 17.48 11.52
C ALA A 113 -10.52 17.24 12.58
N ALA A 114 -10.95 17.02 13.82
CA ALA A 114 -10.07 16.52 14.87
C ALA A 114 -10.87 15.67 15.85
N ASN A 115 -10.25 14.62 16.39
CA ASN A 115 -10.86 13.75 17.39
C ASN A 115 -9.89 13.40 18.52
N ASN A 116 -10.42 13.01 19.68
CA ASN A 116 -9.60 12.67 20.85
C ASN A 116 -8.86 11.32 20.74
N TYR A 117 -9.14 10.52 19.72
CA TYR A 117 -8.47 9.23 19.48
C TYR A 117 -7.18 9.35 18.67
N GLU A 118 -6.90 10.52 18.08
CA GLU A 118 -5.59 10.79 17.49
C GLU A 118 -4.48 10.59 18.54
N LYS A 119 -3.36 9.94 18.16
CA LYS A 119 -2.26 9.58 19.09
C LYS A 119 -1.84 10.72 20.01
N LYS A 120 -1.79 11.94 19.47
CA LYS A 120 -1.40 13.18 20.18
C LYS A 120 -2.35 13.56 21.32
N TYR A 121 -3.64 13.26 21.20
CA TYR A 121 -4.66 13.62 22.19
C TYR A 121 -5.07 12.44 23.06
N ARG A 122 -4.90 11.22 22.55
CA ARG A 122 -5.22 9.97 23.24
C ARG A 122 -4.19 9.61 24.30
N TYR A 123 -2.90 9.83 24.03
CA TYR A 123 -1.82 9.41 24.92
C TYR A 123 -1.03 10.60 25.46
N LEU A 124 -0.62 10.51 26.73
CA LEU A 124 0.34 11.40 27.36
C LEU A 124 1.77 11.08 26.88
N LYS A 125 2.74 11.92 27.25
CA LYS A 125 4.15 11.76 26.82
C LYS A 125 4.79 10.47 27.33
N ASP A 126 4.30 9.92 28.43
CA ASP A 126 4.72 8.65 29.02
C ASP A 126 4.00 7.44 28.41
N GLY A 127 3.14 7.66 27.41
CA GLY A 127 2.36 6.61 26.74
C GLY A 127 1.08 6.21 27.47
N THR A 128 0.78 6.81 28.62
CA THR A 128 -0.47 6.53 29.35
C THR A 128 -1.67 7.13 28.62
N GLU A 129 -2.78 6.39 28.57
CA GLU A 129 -4.01 6.87 27.96
C GLU A 129 -4.68 7.94 28.83
N VAL A 130 -5.19 9.00 28.19
CA VAL A 130 -5.85 10.11 28.87
C VAL A 130 -7.15 9.62 29.48
N ARG A 131 -7.23 9.67 30.83
CA ARG A 131 -8.39 9.20 31.60
C ARG A 131 -9.66 10.00 31.35
N ASP A 132 -9.55 11.33 31.27
CA ASP A 132 -10.67 12.21 30.99
C ASP A 132 -10.44 12.96 29.67
N PRO A 133 -10.96 12.45 28.55
CA PRO A 133 -10.84 13.15 27.28
C PRO A 133 -11.63 14.45 27.22
N LEU A 134 -12.69 14.62 28.03
CA LEU A 134 -13.59 15.78 27.97
C LEU A 134 -12.85 17.07 28.35
N ASP A 135 -11.86 16.98 29.24
CA ASP A 135 -10.95 18.09 29.55
C ASP A 135 -10.22 18.64 28.31
N LYS A 136 -10.03 17.81 27.29
CA LYS A 136 -9.38 18.20 26.03
C LYS A 136 -10.38 18.67 24.97
N GLN A 137 -11.69 18.70 25.23
CA GLN A 137 -12.73 19.05 24.26
C GLN A 137 -12.44 20.35 23.50
N ASN A 138 -12.10 21.44 24.21
CA ASN A 138 -11.76 22.72 23.58
C ASN A 138 -10.49 22.65 22.74
N THR A 139 -9.53 21.82 23.13
CA THR A 139 -8.30 21.58 22.36
C THR A 139 -8.63 20.89 21.04
N ILE A 140 -9.46 19.85 21.06
CA ILE A 140 -9.91 19.15 19.86
C ILE A 140 -10.70 20.10 18.95
N MET A 141 -11.65 20.84 19.49
CA MET A 141 -12.44 21.82 18.74
C MET A 141 -11.57 22.90 18.09
N LYS A 142 -10.60 23.47 18.82
CA LYS A 142 -9.67 24.47 18.28
C LYS A 142 -8.74 23.87 17.22
N MET A 143 -8.37 22.60 17.37
CA MET A 143 -7.56 21.89 16.39
C MET A 143 -8.31 21.63 15.08
N ALA A 144 -9.58 21.23 15.13
CA ALA A 144 -10.43 21.10 13.94
C ALA A 144 -10.56 22.44 13.19
N LYS A 145 -10.86 23.53 13.91
CA LYS A 145 -10.89 24.90 13.33
C LYS A 145 -9.55 25.29 12.70
N LYS A 146 -8.43 24.99 13.36
CA LYS A 146 -7.10 25.29 12.86
C LYS A 146 -6.83 24.56 11.53
N ARG A 147 -7.14 23.26 11.46
CA ARG A 147 -7.00 22.46 10.23
C ARG A 147 -7.85 23.02 9.10
N ALA A 148 -9.12 23.34 9.38
CA ALA A 148 -10.03 23.93 8.41
C ALA A 148 -9.50 25.27 7.87
N PHE A 149 -8.93 26.12 8.73
CA PHE A 149 -8.33 27.39 8.31
C PHE A 149 -7.10 27.20 7.43
N VAL A 150 -6.18 26.32 7.82
CA VAL A 150 -4.96 26.04 7.04
C VAL A 150 -5.34 25.50 5.67
N ASP A 151 -6.26 24.54 5.61
CA ASP A 151 -6.78 23.97 4.37
C ASP A 151 -7.39 25.05 3.46
N ALA A 152 -8.29 25.88 4.01
CA ALA A 152 -8.93 26.96 3.26
C ALA A 152 -7.89 27.94 2.69
N VAL A 153 -6.87 28.30 3.49
CA VAL A 153 -5.79 29.21 3.04
C VAL A 153 -4.98 28.56 1.93
N LEU A 154 -4.65 27.28 2.02
CA LEU A 154 -3.93 26.56 0.95
C LEU A 154 -4.73 26.55 -0.36
N ASN A 155 -6.05 26.34 -0.27
CA ASN A 155 -6.96 26.33 -1.42
C ASN A 155 -7.07 27.72 -2.07
N VAL A 156 -7.34 28.76 -1.27
CA VAL A 156 -7.55 30.13 -1.80
C VAL A 156 -6.27 30.75 -2.34
N THR A 157 -5.12 30.49 -1.72
CA THR A 157 -3.84 31.10 -2.14
C THR A 157 -3.12 30.30 -3.21
N GLY A 158 -3.58 29.09 -3.55
CA GLY A 158 -2.88 28.18 -4.46
C GLY A 158 -1.56 27.64 -3.89
N ALA A 159 -1.37 27.74 -2.59
CA ALA A 159 -0.16 27.34 -1.89
C ALA A 159 -0.03 25.81 -1.71
N SER A 160 -1.08 25.04 -2.02
CA SER A 160 -1.06 23.57 -2.01
C SER A 160 0.02 22.96 -2.91
N ARG A 161 0.55 23.70 -3.90
CA ARG A 161 1.71 23.27 -4.69
C ARG A 161 3.01 23.27 -3.88
N LEU A 162 3.14 24.19 -2.93
CA LEU A 162 4.37 24.45 -2.18
C LEU A 162 4.40 23.70 -0.85
N PHE A 163 3.24 23.53 -0.22
CA PHE A 163 3.12 22.84 1.05
C PHE A 163 2.50 21.46 0.88
N ALA A 164 2.96 20.54 1.71
CA ALA A 164 2.34 19.25 1.93
C ALA A 164 1.04 19.41 2.74
N THR A 165 0.09 18.56 2.40
CA THR A 165 -1.18 18.33 3.09
C THR A 165 -1.05 17.12 4.01
N GLU A 166 -2.01 16.93 4.93
CA GLU A 166 -1.99 15.76 5.83
C GLU A 166 -1.98 14.43 5.04
N ASP A 167 -2.60 14.38 3.87
CA ASP A 167 -2.57 13.22 2.96
C ASP A 167 -1.14 12.87 2.50
N ASP A 168 -0.26 13.85 2.29
CA ASP A 168 1.15 13.60 1.95
C ASP A 168 1.90 12.94 3.12
N LEU A 169 1.46 13.14 4.38
CA LEU A 169 2.00 12.39 5.53
C LEU A 169 1.49 10.96 5.51
N GLU A 170 0.19 10.76 5.28
CA GLU A 170 -0.40 9.42 5.26
C GLU A 170 0.16 8.58 4.13
N GLU A 171 0.36 9.14 2.94
CA GLU A 171 1.05 8.46 1.83
C GLU A 171 2.48 8.05 2.23
N PHE A 172 3.22 8.93 2.92
CA PHE A 172 4.54 8.62 3.43
C PHE A 172 4.53 7.53 4.53
N PHE A 173 3.56 7.58 5.45
CA PHE A 173 3.42 6.58 6.52
C PHE A 173 2.85 5.25 6.01
N THR A 174 2.03 5.25 4.95
CA THR A 174 1.53 4.03 4.28
C THR A 174 2.60 3.39 3.39
N ASP A 175 3.49 4.16 2.77
CA ASP A 175 4.71 3.64 2.12
C ASP A 175 5.67 2.98 3.14
N ILE A 176 5.58 3.37 4.42
CA ILE A 176 6.28 2.76 5.55
C ILE A 176 5.44 1.66 6.23
N GLY A 177 4.13 1.59 5.97
CA GLY A 177 3.19 0.84 6.80
C GLY A 177 2.03 0.26 6.01
N THR A 178 2.26 -0.89 5.36
CA THR A 178 1.28 -2.00 5.31
C THR A 178 1.96 -3.31 4.90
N ASP A 179 3.09 -3.26 4.18
CA ASP A 179 3.89 -4.45 3.92
C ASP A 179 5.02 -4.56 4.95
N PRO A 180 4.97 -5.53 5.88
CA PRO A 180 6.03 -5.74 6.85
C PRO A 180 7.40 -5.97 6.16
N GLY A 181 7.43 -6.44 4.91
CA GLY A 181 8.67 -6.59 4.12
C GLY A 181 9.35 -5.27 3.75
N LYS A 182 8.59 -4.17 3.58
CA LYS A 182 9.10 -2.89 3.08
C LYS A 182 9.71 -2.00 4.15
N ILE A 183 9.57 -2.36 5.42
CA ILE A 183 10.16 -1.64 6.54
C ILE A 183 11.69 -1.70 6.43
N LYS A 184 12.34 -0.55 6.54
CA LYS A 184 13.81 -0.45 6.53
C LYS A 184 14.37 -0.68 7.92
N MET A 185 15.45 -1.46 8.01
CA MET A 185 16.16 -1.70 9.27
C MET A 185 16.73 -0.39 9.84
N PRO A 186 16.33 0.00 11.06
CA PRO A 186 16.74 1.29 11.63
C PRO A 186 18.17 1.27 12.21
N PHE A 187 18.71 0.10 12.55
CA PHE A 187 20.03 -0.07 13.18
C PHE A 187 20.66 -1.44 12.83
N GLY A 188 21.90 -1.67 13.28
CA GLY A 188 22.61 -2.95 13.12
C GLY A 188 23.36 -3.11 11.78
N LYS A 189 23.83 -4.33 11.52
CA LYS A 189 24.65 -4.70 10.34
C LYS A 189 23.92 -4.44 9.01
N HIS A 190 22.59 -4.56 8.99
CA HIS A 190 21.77 -4.39 7.79
C HIS A 190 21.01 -3.06 7.76
N LYS A 191 21.50 -2.02 8.45
CA LYS A 191 20.86 -0.69 8.51
C LYS A 191 20.54 -0.15 7.11
N GLY A 192 19.29 0.26 6.90
CA GLY A 192 18.79 0.82 5.65
C GLY A 192 18.30 -0.19 4.61
N LYS A 193 18.62 -1.49 4.76
CA LYS A 193 18.04 -2.57 3.97
C LYS A 193 16.60 -2.87 4.41
N ARG A 194 15.79 -3.42 3.51
CA ARG A 194 14.39 -3.79 3.79
C ARG A 194 14.32 -5.11 4.56
N LEU A 195 13.29 -5.31 5.38
CA LEU A 195 13.09 -6.56 6.12
C LEU A 195 13.01 -7.78 5.19
N GLU A 196 12.42 -7.61 4.00
CA GLU A 196 12.35 -8.65 2.97
C GLU A 196 13.71 -9.09 2.41
N GLU A 197 14.74 -8.25 2.52
CA GLU A 197 16.10 -8.51 2.01
C GLU A 197 17.01 -9.15 3.08
N LEU A 198 16.51 -9.37 4.29
CA LEU A 198 17.30 -9.90 5.40
C LEU A 198 17.30 -11.42 5.40
N ASP A 199 18.39 -12.01 5.86
CA ASP A 199 18.50 -13.45 6.04
C ASP A 199 17.59 -13.94 7.17
N THR A 200 17.11 -15.18 7.09
CA THR A 200 16.22 -15.80 8.07
C THR A 200 16.80 -15.75 9.49
N ASP A 201 18.10 -16.01 9.63
CA ASP A 201 18.82 -15.95 10.93
C ASP A 201 18.83 -14.53 11.51
N TYR A 202 18.95 -13.52 10.64
CA TYR A 202 18.97 -12.14 11.06
C TYR A 202 17.56 -11.66 11.45
N LEU A 203 16.51 -12.13 10.76
CA LEU A 203 15.12 -11.89 11.15
C LEU A 203 14.80 -12.49 12.53
N GLN A 204 15.25 -13.72 12.80
CA GLN A 204 15.12 -14.34 14.13
C GLN A 204 15.85 -13.55 15.22
N TRP A 205 17.04 -13.05 14.91
CA TRP A 205 17.78 -12.17 15.82
C TRP A 205 17.03 -10.86 16.10
N VAL A 206 16.43 -10.23 15.08
CA VAL A 206 15.64 -9.00 15.23
C VAL A 206 14.42 -9.24 16.13
N ILE A 207 13.72 -10.37 15.99
CA ILE A 207 12.58 -10.74 16.84
C ILE A 207 13.00 -10.85 18.31
N GLY A 208 14.18 -11.40 18.60
CA GLY A 208 14.66 -11.60 19.98
C GLY A 208 15.37 -10.41 20.61
N LYS A 209 15.84 -9.42 19.83
CA LYS A 209 16.71 -8.33 20.31
C LYS A 209 16.23 -6.91 20.02
N ALA A 210 15.18 -6.71 19.21
CA ALA A 210 14.72 -5.36 18.89
C ALA A 210 13.90 -4.74 20.02
N ASP A 211 14.27 -3.51 20.41
CA ASP A 211 13.58 -2.73 21.45
C ASP A 211 12.16 -2.31 21.04
N LYS A 212 11.90 -2.13 19.73
CA LYS A 212 10.61 -1.68 19.20
C LYS A 212 9.70 -2.87 18.90
N GLU A 213 8.53 -2.93 19.55
CA GLU A 213 7.50 -3.95 19.33
C GLU A 213 7.07 -4.04 17.85
N GLU A 214 6.81 -2.89 17.21
CA GLU A 214 6.42 -2.79 15.79
C GLU A 214 7.43 -3.47 14.85
N LEU A 215 8.72 -3.41 15.17
CA LEU A 215 9.78 -4.04 14.37
C LEU A 215 9.83 -5.56 14.59
N ARG A 216 9.53 -6.03 15.80
CA ARG A 216 9.44 -7.46 16.13
C ARG A 216 8.26 -8.11 15.44
N GLU A 217 7.10 -7.46 15.48
CA GLU A 217 5.88 -7.94 14.80
C GLU A 217 6.07 -7.98 13.28
N ALA A 218 6.68 -6.95 12.69
CA ALA A 218 6.97 -6.94 11.26
C ALA A 218 7.99 -8.01 10.85
N ALA A 219 9.09 -8.18 11.60
CA ALA A 219 10.08 -9.22 11.32
C ALA A 219 9.47 -10.63 11.44
N LYS A 220 8.58 -10.84 12.43
CA LYS A 220 7.83 -12.08 12.59
C LYS A 220 6.89 -12.35 11.41
N ALA A 221 6.15 -11.34 10.95
CA ALA A 221 5.25 -11.48 9.81
C ALA A 221 6.00 -11.82 8.50
N VAL A 222 7.18 -11.24 8.26
CA VAL A 222 8.03 -11.57 7.10
C VAL A 222 8.56 -13.00 7.21
N LEU A 223 8.99 -13.42 8.40
CA LEU A 223 9.48 -14.77 8.65
C LEU A 223 8.39 -15.84 8.44
N GLU A 224 7.18 -15.61 8.97
CA GLU A 224 6.05 -16.51 8.80
C GLU A 224 5.61 -16.62 7.34
N ARG A 225 5.69 -15.53 6.56
CA ARG A 225 5.41 -15.56 5.11
C ARG A 225 6.37 -16.50 4.37
N ARG A 226 7.68 -16.42 4.67
CA ARG A 226 8.70 -17.30 4.06
C ARG A 226 8.51 -18.77 4.42
N LEU A 227 8.18 -19.06 5.67
CA LEU A 227 7.93 -20.43 6.11
C LEU A 227 6.73 -21.06 5.37
N ARG A 228 5.66 -20.30 5.14
CA ARG A 228 4.51 -20.76 4.34
C ARG A 228 4.88 -21.01 2.87
N GLU A 229 5.70 -20.16 2.27
CA GLU A 229 6.21 -20.34 0.90
C GLU A 229 7.09 -21.60 0.79
N GLU A 230 7.93 -21.88 1.79
CA GLU A 230 8.72 -23.11 1.85
C GLU A 230 7.86 -24.37 2.06
N GLU A 231 6.81 -24.29 2.89
CA GLU A 231 5.88 -25.40 3.13
C GLU A 231 5.05 -25.74 1.88
N THR A 232 4.55 -24.74 1.16
CA THR A 232 3.84 -24.93 -0.11
C THR A 232 4.74 -25.53 -1.20
N THR A 233 6.01 -25.13 -1.25
CA THR A 233 6.99 -25.71 -2.17
C THR A 233 7.28 -27.18 -1.84
N LYS A 234 7.46 -27.52 -0.55
CA LYS A 234 7.71 -28.90 -0.09
C LYS A 234 6.51 -29.84 -0.33
N GLN A 235 5.27 -29.35 -0.21
CA GLN A 235 4.07 -30.13 -0.53
C GLN A 235 3.94 -30.40 -2.04
N SER A 236 4.37 -29.48 -2.90
CA SER A 236 4.37 -29.69 -4.36
C SER A 236 5.44 -30.69 -4.85
N ASP A 237 6.49 -30.90 -4.06
CA ASP A 237 7.59 -31.83 -4.38
C ASP A 237 7.36 -33.26 -3.84
N GLN A 238 6.55 -33.44 -2.79
CA GLN A 238 6.25 -34.77 -2.22
C GLN A 238 5.46 -35.70 -3.17
N GLY A 239 4.88 -35.16 -4.24
CA GLY A 239 4.15 -35.94 -5.25
C GLY A 239 4.91 -36.14 -6.57
N LYS A 240 6.13 -35.61 -6.74
CA LYS A 240 6.88 -35.72 -8.01
C LYS A 240 7.55 -37.07 -8.16
N ILE A 241 7.60 -37.59 -9.39
CA ILE A 241 8.33 -38.81 -9.74
C ILE A 241 9.78 -38.73 -9.26
N THR A 242 10.21 -39.76 -8.53
CA THR A 242 11.60 -39.92 -8.10
C THR A 242 12.52 -40.13 -9.30
N GLU A 243 13.78 -39.71 -9.20
CA GLU A 243 14.77 -39.92 -10.28
C GLU A 243 14.94 -41.40 -10.64
N GLU A 244 14.78 -42.31 -9.67
CA GLU A 244 14.86 -43.75 -9.88
C GLU A 244 13.73 -44.27 -10.77
N THR A 245 12.47 -43.92 -10.44
CA THR A 245 11.29 -44.31 -11.22
C THR A 245 11.31 -43.67 -12.61
N LEU A 246 11.76 -42.42 -12.72
CA LEU A 246 11.93 -41.74 -14.01
C LEU A 246 12.99 -42.41 -14.90
N SER A 247 14.08 -42.89 -14.30
CA SER A 247 15.14 -43.62 -15.00
C SER A 247 14.63 -44.96 -15.53
N ASN A 248 13.92 -45.72 -14.69
CA ASN A 248 13.32 -47.01 -15.07
C ASN A 248 12.33 -46.85 -16.22
N LEU A 249 11.46 -45.85 -16.15
CA LEU A 249 10.47 -45.62 -17.20
C LEU A 249 11.10 -45.18 -18.54
N ARG A 250 12.19 -44.41 -18.50
CA ARG A 250 12.99 -44.09 -19.70
C ARG A 250 13.64 -45.33 -20.31
N SER A 251 14.09 -46.27 -19.48
CA SER A 251 14.62 -47.56 -19.92
C SER A 251 13.56 -48.40 -20.63
N CYS A 252 12.34 -48.49 -20.08
CA CYS A 252 11.23 -49.22 -20.69
C CYS A 252 10.83 -48.63 -22.06
N ILE A 253 10.73 -47.31 -22.16
CA ILE A 253 10.29 -46.63 -23.39
C ILE A 253 11.38 -46.68 -24.49
N ASN A 254 12.66 -46.66 -24.12
CA ASN A 254 13.78 -46.64 -25.05
C ASN A 254 14.52 -47.99 -25.09
N SER A 255 13.76 -49.10 -25.13
CA SER A 255 14.30 -50.46 -25.26
C SER A 255 15.23 -50.62 -26.48
N THR A 256 16.17 -51.57 -26.43
CA THR A 256 17.15 -51.84 -27.49
C THR A 256 16.51 -52.43 -28.75
N ASP A 257 15.39 -53.14 -28.63
CA ASP A 257 14.62 -53.68 -29.75
C ASP A 257 13.71 -52.60 -30.37
N GLU A 258 13.78 -52.45 -31.70
CA GLU A 258 13.06 -51.42 -32.44
C GLU A 258 11.53 -51.63 -32.45
N LYS A 259 11.08 -52.89 -32.45
CA LYS A 259 9.64 -53.21 -32.38
C LYS A 259 9.08 -52.89 -31.00
N ILE A 260 9.81 -53.27 -29.94
CA ILE A 260 9.40 -53.00 -28.56
C ILE A 260 9.43 -51.48 -28.29
N ARG A 261 10.43 -50.77 -28.79
CA ARG A 261 10.56 -49.31 -28.62
C ARG A 261 9.40 -48.54 -29.26
N THR A 262 9.02 -48.90 -30.49
CA THR A 262 7.94 -48.21 -31.21
C THR A 262 6.60 -48.43 -30.54
N GLU A 263 6.34 -49.65 -30.06
CA GLU A 263 5.08 -49.97 -29.38
C GLU A 263 5.02 -49.41 -27.96
N SER A 264 6.12 -49.47 -27.19
CA SER A 264 6.23 -48.85 -25.85
C SER A 264 6.00 -47.34 -25.89
N ARG A 265 6.52 -46.65 -26.92
CA ARG A 265 6.29 -45.20 -27.11
C ARG A 265 4.84 -44.87 -27.42
N LYS A 266 4.14 -45.71 -28.18
CA LYS A 266 2.71 -45.50 -28.45
C LYS A 266 1.90 -45.68 -27.18
N ILE A 267 2.14 -46.75 -26.42
CA ILE A 267 1.46 -47.02 -25.14
C ILE A 267 1.66 -45.83 -24.19
N ALA A 268 2.91 -45.39 -24.02
CA ALA A 268 3.22 -44.23 -23.19
C ALA A 268 2.55 -42.93 -23.69
N GLN A 269 2.54 -42.67 -25.00
CA GLN A 269 1.91 -41.48 -25.55
C GLN A 269 0.38 -41.50 -25.38
N VAL A 270 -0.27 -42.65 -25.57
CA VAL A 270 -1.72 -42.81 -25.38
C VAL A 270 -2.07 -42.60 -23.92
N TRP A 271 -1.37 -43.28 -23.01
CA TRP A 271 -1.58 -43.17 -21.57
C TRP A 271 -1.40 -41.73 -21.08
N LEU A 272 -0.36 -41.03 -21.56
CA LEU A 272 -0.12 -39.62 -21.22
C LEU A 272 -1.26 -38.71 -21.68
N ILE A 273 -1.81 -38.93 -22.88
CA ILE A 273 -2.95 -38.17 -23.41
C ILE A 273 -4.20 -38.40 -22.57
N GLU A 274 -4.48 -39.65 -22.19
CA GLU A 274 -5.62 -39.99 -21.33
C GLU A 274 -5.54 -39.31 -19.96
N HIS A 275 -4.32 -39.08 -19.47
CA HIS A 275 -4.05 -38.39 -18.20
C HIS A 275 -3.83 -36.87 -18.35
N GLY A 276 -4.11 -36.30 -19.52
CA GLY A 276 -4.12 -34.85 -19.76
C GLY A 276 -2.76 -34.24 -20.12
N PHE A 277 -1.75 -35.04 -20.44
CA PHE A 277 -0.45 -34.60 -20.93
C PHE A 277 -0.38 -34.60 -22.46
N THR A 278 0.54 -33.81 -23.02
CA THR A 278 0.57 -33.55 -24.47
C THR A 278 1.73 -34.23 -25.19
N SER A 279 2.81 -34.53 -24.48
CA SER A 279 4.05 -35.02 -25.06
C SER A 279 4.70 -36.11 -24.21
N LEU A 280 5.40 -37.04 -24.85
CA LEU A 280 6.32 -37.99 -24.20
C LEU A 280 7.40 -37.31 -23.34
N THR A 281 7.68 -36.01 -23.53
CA THR A 281 8.59 -35.26 -22.65
C THR A 281 7.99 -34.94 -21.28
N ASP A 282 6.66 -35.04 -21.15
CA ASP A 282 5.92 -34.68 -19.93
C ASP A 282 6.00 -35.77 -18.85
N ILE A 283 6.63 -36.90 -19.16
CA ILE A 283 6.91 -38.00 -18.23
C ILE A 283 7.59 -37.52 -16.93
N ARG A 284 8.42 -36.47 -17.00
CA ARG A 284 9.09 -35.87 -15.82
C ARG A 284 8.13 -35.17 -14.85
N ASN A 285 6.91 -34.89 -15.30
CA ASN A 285 5.87 -34.21 -14.52
C ASN A 285 4.86 -35.21 -13.92
N LEU A 286 5.07 -36.52 -14.12
CA LEU A 286 4.23 -37.55 -13.52
C LEU A 286 4.42 -37.61 -12.02
N THR A 287 3.39 -38.10 -11.33
CA THR A 287 3.55 -38.50 -9.93
C THR A 287 4.29 -39.83 -9.81
N GLU A 288 4.80 -40.13 -8.61
CA GLU A 288 5.51 -41.40 -8.35
C GLU A 288 4.63 -42.64 -8.61
N GLU A 289 3.33 -42.57 -8.30
CA GLU A 289 2.38 -43.66 -8.57
C GLU A 289 2.11 -43.82 -10.06
N GLN A 290 1.86 -42.71 -10.76
CA GLN A 290 1.66 -42.67 -12.21
C GLN A 290 2.88 -43.20 -12.98
N GLY A 291 4.08 -42.85 -12.51
CA GLY A 291 5.33 -43.35 -13.08
C GLY A 291 5.48 -44.87 -12.94
N LYS A 292 5.10 -45.44 -11.79
CA LYS A 292 5.15 -46.89 -11.55
C LYS A 292 4.11 -47.65 -12.37
N GLU A 293 2.88 -47.14 -12.41
CA GLU A 293 1.78 -47.73 -13.16
C GLU A 293 2.09 -47.82 -14.66
N LEU A 294 2.56 -46.71 -15.25
CA LEU A 294 2.93 -46.69 -16.66
C LEU A 294 4.11 -47.64 -16.95
N CYS A 295 5.09 -47.72 -16.05
CA CYS A 295 6.21 -48.66 -16.18
C CYS A 295 5.73 -50.12 -16.19
N GLN A 296 4.84 -50.47 -15.26
CA GLN A 296 4.27 -51.80 -15.14
C GLN A 296 3.43 -52.19 -16.35
N MET A 297 2.57 -51.29 -16.84
CA MET A 297 1.73 -51.51 -18.02
C MET A 297 2.56 -51.83 -19.27
N ILE A 298 3.67 -51.11 -19.47
CA ILE A 298 4.59 -51.37 -20.57
C ILE A 298 5.21 -52.77 -20.41
N LEU A 299 5.71 -53.12 -19.23
CA LEU A 299 6.34 -54.42 -18.98
C LEU A 299 5.37 -55.62 -19.14
N GLU A 300 4.13 -55.50 -18.65
CA GLU A 300 3.13 -56.57 -18.74
C GLU A 300 2.73 -56.88 -20.19
N THR A 301 2.61 -55.84 -21.03
CA THR A 301 2.25 -55.98 -22.45
C THR A 301 3.26 -56.87 -23.20
N PHE A 302 4.55 -56.74 -22.89
CA PHE A 302 5.60 -57.55 -23.55
C PHE A 302 5.88 -58.86 -22.82
N SER A 303 5.50 -59.01 -21.55
CA SER A 303 5.63 -60.28 -20.84
C SER A 303 4.57 -61.31 -21.27
N THR A 304 3.44 -60.87 -21.82
CA THR A 304 2.40 -61.75 -22.37
C THR A 304 2.67 -62.28 -23.78
N ASP A 305 3.61 -61.69 -24.52
CA ASP A 305 3.93 -62.10 -25.89
C ASP A 305 4.85 -63.34 -25.97
N ASP A 306 5.63 -63.64 -24.93
CA ASP A 306 6.47 -64.84 -24.87
C ASP A 306 5.66 -66.16 -24.75
N ASN A 307 4.37 -66.10 -24.40
CA ASN A 307 3.51 -67.28 -24.25
C ASN A 307 2.63 -67.59 -25.49
N LYS A 308 2.78 -66.84 -26.59
CA LYS A 308 2.03 -67.06 -27.85
C LYS A 308 2.91 -67.39 -29.06
N GLN A 309 4.21 -67.59 -28.89
CA GLN A 309 5.13 -68.12 -29.92
C GLN A 309 5.57 -69.57 -29.63
N GLY A 310 4.65 -70.37 -29.07
CA GLY A 310 4.85 -71.79 -28.78
C GLY A 310 3.65 -72.65 -29.19
N GLU A 311 3.19 -72.51 -30.45
CA GLU A 311 2.45 -73.54 -31.20
C GLU A 311 2.95 -73.57 -32.65
#